data_AF-A0A7X7IPK9-F1
#
_entry.id   AF-A0A7X7IPK9-F1
#
_cell.length_a   1.000
_cell.length_b   1.000
_cell.length_c   1.000
_cell.angle_alpha   90.00
_cell.angle_beta   90.00
_cell.angle_gamma   90.00
#
_symmetry.space_group_name_H-M   'P 1'
#
loop_
_entity.id
_entity.type
_entity.pdbx_description
1 polymer ?
#
loop_
_entity_poly.entity_id
_entity_poly.type
_entity_poly.pdbx_seq_one_letter_code
_entity_poly.pdbx_strand_id
1 'polypeptide(L)'
;MSDKEVRIQNWSAPMVDCAMIRKYFAVLYAGTIDVGAVGLYVADDRGRPIDVAFLDPRDIDGMVNTAAELAGRGNVFCSIDVIDPTKVDDILRRGGRGREDELSAMVALRADVDAAKPGSDTKKHNYPPRPHIPTTLDAMPLPPSLVVGSGSEGVHAYWILREPEPIDGRKKLRELKRLSKDWQALLRANLGVDTHGRAYDLDYTHDLARVLRPAGTINHKHGRCVEIIEDTPARRYSIEELVAQIDARNLELY
;
A
#
# COMPACT_ATOMS: atom_id res chain seq x y z
N MET A 1 18.50 45.91 3.73
CA MET A 1 18.99 44.66 4.37
C MET A 1 18.06 44.40 5.53
N SER A 2 17.13 43.45 5.38
CA SER A 2 16.30 42.98 6.48
C SER A 2 16.54 41.49 6.65
N ASP A 3 17.24 41.16 7.73
CA ASP A 3 17.45 39.79 8.19
C ASP A 3 16.08 39.21 8.60
N LYS A 4 15.57 38.29 7.78
CA LYS A 4 14.52 37.38 8.24
C LYS A 4 15.21 36.23 8.94
N GLU A 5 15.30 36.33 10.26
CA GLU A 5 15.60 35.21 11.13
C GLU A 5 14.66 34.04 10.78
N VAL A 6 15.25 32.97 10.25
CA VAL A 6 14.57 31.70 10.07
C VAL A 6 14.35 31.14 11.48
N ARG A 7 13.13 31.23 11.99
CA ARG A 7 12.69 30.44 13.14
C ARG A 7 12.74 28.97 12.76
N ILE A 8 13.86 28.32 13.07
CA ILE A 8 13.95 26.86 13.08
C ILE A 8 13.11 26.41 14.28
N GLN A 9 11.86 26.04 14.02
CA GLN A 9 11.09 25.26 14.99
C GLN A 9 11.81 23.93 15.15
N ASN A 10 12.38 23.70 16.34
CA ASN A 10 12.91 22.40 16.76
C ASN A 10 11.75 21.40 16.85
N TRP A 11 11.35 20.83 15.71
CA TRP A 11 10.58 19.61 15.68
C TRP A 11 11.59 18.48 15.84
N SER A 12 11.55 17.73 16.94
CA SER A 12 12.13 16.40 16.95
C SER A 12 11.36 15.60 15.90
N ALA A 13 11.92 15.42 14.70
CA ALA A 13 11.32 14.59 13.68
C ALA A 13 10.98 13.23 14.33
N PRO A 14 9.75 12.70 14.16
CA PRO A 14 9.42 11.40 14.70
C PRO A 14 10.45 10.40 14.19
N MET A 15 11.11 9.67 15.08
CA MET A 15 12.06 8.65 14.67
C MET A 15 11.30 7.47 14.06
N VAL A 16 12.00 6.72 13.21
CA VAL A 16 11.53 5.44 12.69
C VAL A 16 11.18 4.51 13.87
N ASP A 17 10.05 3.81 13.76
CA ASP A 17 9.63 2.77 14.71
C ASP A 17 9.97 1.38 14.14
N CYS A 18 11.15 0.85 14.50
CA CYS A 18 11.61 -0.45 14.03
C CYS A 18 10.72 -1.61 14.50
N ALA A 19 10.05 -1.50 15.66
CA ALA A 19 9.14 -2.54 16.14
C ALA A 19 7.88 -2.58 15.27
N MET A 20 7.36 -1.42 14.88
CA MET A 20 6.24 -1.33 13.94
C MET A 20 6.61 -1.77 12.53
N ILE A 21 7.81 -1.42 12.03
CA ILE A 21 8.30 -1.94 10.75
C ILE A 21 8.33 -3.48 10.77
N ARG A 22 8.88 -4.06 11.85
CA ARG A 22 8.92 -5.51 12.01
C ARG A 22 7.52 -6.12 12.00
N LYS A 23 6.59 -5.54 12.74
CA LYS A 23 5.19 -6.01 12.79
C LYS A 23 4.56 -5.94 11.39
N TYR A 24 4.74 -4.84 10.67
CA TYR A 24 4.22 -4.66 9.31
C TYR A 24 4.69 -5.77 8.35
N PHE A 25 6.00 -6.02 8.29
CA PHE A 25 6.54 -7.07 7.42
C PHE A 25 6.17 -8.47 7.89
N ALA A 26 6.13 -8.72 9.20
CA ALA A 26 5.69 -10.01 9.73
C ALA A 26 4.23 -10.32 9.36
N VAL A 27 3.34 -9.33 9.46
CA VAL A 27 1.93 -9.50 9.08
C VAL A 27 1.79 -9.82 7.59
N LEU A 28 2.54 -9.15 6.72
CA LEU A 28 2.45 -9.37 5.28
C LEU A 28 3.12 -10.68 4.82
N TYR A 29 4.29 -11.01 5.35
CA TYR A 29 5.21 -11.97 4.70
C TYR A 29 5.58 -13.20 5.54
N ALA A 30 5.36 -13.19 6.86
CA ALA A 30 5.78 -14.30 7.70
C ALA A 30 5.00 -15.58 7.38
N GLY A 31 5.74 -16.66 7.09
CA GLY A 31 5.20 -18.02 6.99
C GLY A 31 4.39 -18.33 5.74
N THR A 32 4.36 -17.43 4.75
CA THR A 32 3.52 -17.60 3.55
C THR A 32 4.28 -17.46 2.24
N ILE A 33 5.51 -16.93 2.21
CA ILE A 33 6.25 -16.71 0.97
C ILE A 33 7.60 -17.45 1.00
N ASP A 34 7.69 -18.50 0.21
CA ASP A 34 8.93 -19.27 0.05
C ASP A 34 9.80 -18.77 -1.10
N VAL A 35 9.22 -17.95 -2.00
CA VAL A 35 9.87 -17.47 -3.22
C VAL A 35 9.48 -16.04 -3.53
N GLY A 36 10.45 -15.24 -3.98
CA GLY A 36 10.24 -13.86 -4.39
C GLY A 36 11.21 -12.90 -3.74
N ALA A 37 11.16 -11.62 -4.14
CA ALA A 37 11.91 -10.55 -3.52
C ALA A 37 11.03 -9.34 -3.22
N VAL A 38 11.17 -8.75 -2.04
CA VAL A 38 10.48 -7.54 -1.60
C VAL A 38 11.34 -6.33 -1.95
N GLY A 39 10.80 -5.42 -2.75
CA GLY A 39 11.48 -4.17 -3.11
C GLY A 39 11.23 -3.08 -2.07
N LEU A 40 12.29 -2.52 -1.50
CA LEU A 40 12.27 -1.31 -0.68
C LEU A 40 13.05 -0.21 -1.38
N TYR A 41 12.51 1.00 -1.44
CA TYR A 41 13.21 2.10 -2.08
C TYR A 41 12.83 3.49 -1.56
N VAL A 42 13.73 4.45 -1.76
CA VAL A 42 13.45 5.88 -1.63
C VAL A 42 13.24 6.48 -3.00
N ALA A 43 12.28 7.39 -3.11
CA ALA A 43 11.99 8.11 -4.34
C ALA A 43 12.39 9.58 -4.27
N ASP A 44 12.77 10.16 -5.42
CA ASP A 44 12.91 11.60 -5.59
C ASP A 44 11.54 12.32 -5.57
N ASP A 45 11.54 13.65 -5.61
CA ASP A 45 10.31 14.46 -5.63
C ASP A 45 9.42 14.20 -6.86
N ARG A 46 9.97 13.55 -7.90
CA ARG A 46 9.25 13.13 -9.11
C ARG A 46 8.78 11.67 -9.03
N GLY A 47 8.98 11.00 -7.89
CA GLY A 47 8.59 9.62 -7.68
C GLY A 47 9.51 8.58 -8.32
N ARG A 48 10.70 8.98 -8.81
CA ARG A 48 11.67 8.05 -9.39
C ARG A 48 12.51 7.40 -8.30
N PRO A 49 12.74 6.08 -8.35
CA PRO A 49 13.62 5.42 -7.39
C PRO A 49 15.04 6.02 -7.43
N ILE A 50 15.58 6.35 -6.26
CA ILE A 50 16.96 6.82 -6.08
C ILE A 50 17.84 5.67 -5.57
N ASP A 51 17.31 4.93 -4.60
CA ASP A 51 18.02 3.87 -3.90
C ASP A 51 17.05 2.73 -3.68
N VAL A 52 17.39 1.54 -4.17
CA VAL A 52 16.50 0.38 -4.28
C VAL A 52 17.22 -0.85 -3.75
N ALA A 53 16.57 -1.56 -2.83
CA ALA A 53 16.99 -2.85 -2.35
C ALA A 53 15.90 -3.90 -2.63
N PHE A 54 16.32 -5.12 -2.94
CA PHE A 54 15.44 -6.28 -3.04
C PHE A 54 15.88 -7.30 -2.00
N LEU A 55 14.95 -7.71 -1.14
CA LEU A 55 15.23 -8.58 0.00
C LEU A 55 14.41 -9.86 -0.06
N ASP A 56 14.94 -10.92 0.52
CA ASP A 56 14.19 -12.15 0.74
C ASP A 56 13.01 -11.85 1.69
N PRO A 57 11.75 -12.19 1.35
CA PRO A 57 10.59 -11.94 2.20
C PRO A 57 10.67 -12.64 3.57
N ARG A 58 11.54 -13.66 3.71
CA ARG A 58 11.79 -14.35 4.98
C ARG A 58 12.78 -13.59 5.88
N ASP A 59 13.58 -12.69 5.31
CA ASP A 59 14.53 -11.85 6.03
C ASP A 59 13.85 -10.59 6.58
N ILE A 60 12.98 -10.78 7.57
CA ILE A 60 12.28 -9.69 8.25
C ILE A 60 13.28 -8.70 8.88
N ASP A 61 14.41 -9.19 9.42
CA ASP A 61 15.44 -8.36 10.04
C ASP A 61 16.13 -7.47 9.00
N GLY A 62 16.51 -8.03 7.85
CA GLY A 62 17.04 -7.28 6.72
C GLY A 62 16.06 -6.19 6.27
N MET A 63 14.78 -6.53 6.11
CA MET A 63 13.77 -5.55 5.70
C MET A 63 13.60 -4.42 6.72
N VAL A 64 13.64 -4.72 8.03
CA VAL A 64 13.59 -3.70 9.10
C VAL A 64 14.78 -2.76 8.99
N ASN A 65 15.98 -3.30 8.91
CA ASN A 65 17.22 -2.52 8.86
C ASN A 65 17.26 -1.63 7.62
N THR A 66 16.94 -2.20 6.45
CA THR A 66 16.92 -1.46 5.19
C THR A 66 15.85 -0.38 5.19
N ALA A 67 14.63 -0.64 5.66
CA ALA A 67 13.59 0.37 5.75
C ALA A 67 13.99 1.52 6.69
N ALA A 68 14.62 1.22 7.82
CA ALA A 68 15.10 2.24 8.77
C ALA A 68 16.23 3.11 8.18
N GLU A 69 17.20 2.48 7.50
CA GLU A 69 18.27 3.19 6.80
C GLU A 69 17.74 4.12 5.71
N LEU A 70 16.85 3.60 4.86
CA LEU A 70 16.21 4.35 3.78
C LEU A 70 15.36 5.51 4.30
N ALA A 71 14.66 5.32 5.43
CA ALA A 71 13.85 6.37 6.04
C ALA A 71 14.67 7.57 6.52
N GLY A 72 15.97 7.40 6.78
CA GLY A 72 16.91 8.50 7.04
C GLY A 72 17.20 9.36 5.81
N ARG A 73 16.84 8.90 4.60
CA ARG A 73 17.13 9.56 3.32
C ARG A 73 15.88 10.14 2.65
N GLY A 74 14.68 9.69 3.03
CA GLY A 74 13.43 10.22 2.49
C GLY A 74 12.24 9.28 2.67
N ASN A 75 11.21 9.49 1.83
CA ASN A 75 10.01 8.65 1.84
C ASN A 75 10.35 7.24 1.35
N VAL A 76 10.11 6.25 2.20
CA VAL A 76 10.30 4.83 1.86
C VAL A 76 9.02 4.29 1.23
N PHE A 77 9.20 3.46 0.20
CA PHE A 77 8.14 2.72 -0.48
C PHE A 77 8.51 1.24 -0.54
N CYS A 78 7.50 0.40 -0.43
CA CYS A 78 7.61 -1.06 -0.43
C CYS A 78 6.76 -1.64 -1.55
N SER A 79 7.29 -2.60 -2.32
CA SER A 79 6.46 -3.48 -3.14
C SER A 79 5.64 -4.37 -2.21
N ILE A 80 4.35 -4.52 -2.48
CA ILE A 80 3.47 -5.38 -1.69
C ILE A 80 3.53 -6.81 -2.22
N ASP A 81 3.48 -6.93 -3.54
CA ASP A 81 3.67 -8.19 -4.25
C ASP A 81 5.17 -8.43 -4.47
N VAL A 82 5.54 -9.70 -4.60
CA VAL A 82 6.94 -10.11 -4.66
C VAL A 82 7.44 -10.22 -6.09
N ILE A 83 8.67 -9.77 -6.29
CA ILE A 83 9.38 -9.75 -7.57
C ILE A 83 9.98 -11.12 -7.84
N ASP A 84 10.01 -11.53 -9.11
CA ASP A 84 10.78 -12.69 -9.56
C ASP A 84 12.28 -12.44 -9.29
N PRO A 85 12.93 -13.23 -8.42
CA PRO A 85 14.34 -13.04 -8.06
C PRO A 85 15.26 -13.06 -9.28
N THR A 86 14.90 -13.75 -10.36
CA THR A 86 15.70 -13.81 -11.59
C THR A 86 15.71 -12.48 -12.36
N LYS A 87 14.80 -11.55 -12.04
CA LYS A 87 14.69 -10.22 -12.66
C LYS A 87 15.40 -9.13 -11.88
N VAL A 88 15.82 -9.39 -10.65
CA VAL A 88 16.38 -8.37 -9.73
C VAL A 88 17.57 -7.63 -10.36
N ASP A 89 18.52 -8.36 -10.94
CA ASP A 89 19.70 -7.76 -11.56
C ASP A 89 19.34 -6.82 -12.74
N ASP A 90 18.37 -7.22 -13.56
CA ASP A 90 17.88 -6.40 -14.68
C ASP A 90 17.19 -5.13 -14.19
N ILE A 91 16.41 -5.26 -13.11
CA ILE A 91 15.71 -4.13 -12.49
C ILE A 91 16.70 -3.13 -11.89
N LEU A 92 17.72 -3.62 -11.18
CA LEU A 92 18.76 -2.78 -10.59
C LEU A 92 19.60 -2.08 -11.66
N ARG A 93 19.99 -2.78 -12.73
CA ARG A 93 20.77 -2.20 -13.84
C ARG A 93 20.11 -1.00 -14.51
N ARG A 94 18.77 -0.94 -14.49
CA ARG A 94 18.00 0.20 -15.04
C ARG A 94 17.49 1.18 -13.97
N GLY A 95 17.91 1.03 -12.71
CA GLY A 95 17.46 1.88 -11.60
C GLY A 95 15.95 1.79 -11.33
N GLY A 96 15.35 0.63 -11.54
CA GLY A 96 13.91 0.41 -11.43
C GLY A 96 13.48 -0.13 -10.06
N ARG A 97 12.15 -0.18 -9.85
CA ARG A 97 11.50 -0.74 -8.66
C ARG A 97 10.67 -2.01 -8.93
N GLY A 98 10.85 -2.60 -10.10
CA GLY A 98 10.00 -3.67 -10.62
C GLY A 98 8.76 -3.17 -11.38
N ARG A 99 8.29 -4.00 -12.31
CA ARG A 99 7.08 -3.84 -13.13
C ARG A 99 6.16 -5.04 -12.92
N GLU A 100 4.92 -4.93 -13.39
CA GLU A 100 3.91 -5.98 -13.19
C GLU A 100 4.29 -7.31 -13.86
N ASP A 101 5.00 -7.27 -14.98
CA ASP A 101 5.49 -8.45 -15.71
C ASP A 101 6.76 -9.07 -15.09
N GLU A 102 7.23 -8.53 -13.96
CA GLU A 102 8.39 -9.00 -13.21
C GLU A 102 7.99 -9.51 -11.82
N LEU A 103 6.70 -9.57 -11.52
CA LEU A 103 6.19 -10.15 -10.28
C LEU A 103 6.16 -11.68 -10.39
N SER A 104 6.49 -12.36 -9.29
CA SER A 104 6.41 -13.81 -9.17
C SER A 104 5.14 -14.28 -8.45
N ALA A 105 4.61 -13.48 -7.52
CA ALA A 105 3.37 -13.80 -6.82
C ALA A 105 2.67 -12.54 -6.26
N MET A 106 1.35 -12.59 -6.17
CA MET A 106 0.54 -11.60 -5.47
C MET A 106 0.40 -11.99 -4.00
N VAL A 107 0.64 -11.05 -3.09
CA VAL A 107 0.59 -11.28 -1.63
C VAL A 107 -0.73 -10.80 -1.05
N ALA A 108 -1.25 -9.69 -1.57
CA ALA A 108 -2.46 -9.08 -1.06
C ALA A 108 -3.17 -8.24 -2.13
N LEU A 109 -4.50 -8.21 -2.09
CA LEU A 109 -5.21 -7.07 -2.65
C LEU A 109 -4.95 -5.85 -1.76
N ARG A 110 -4.87 -4.68 -2.37
CA ARG A 110 -4.68 -3.43 -1.63
C ARG A 110 -5.45 -2.26 -2.22
N ALA A 111 -5.66 -1.24 -1.40
CA ALA A 111 -6.19 0.05 -1.81
C ALA A 111 -5.47 1.18 -1.07
N ASP A 112 -5.18 2.26 -1.79
CA ASP A 112 -4.79 3.56 -1.22
C ASP A 112 -6.05 4.45 -1.18
N VAL A 113 -6.57 4.70 0.02
CA VAL A 113 -7.81 5.44 0.24
C VAL A 113 -7.46 6.81 0.81
N ASP A 114 -7.47 7.82 -0.07
CA ASP A 114 -7.31 9.20 0.33
C ASP A 114 -8.54 9.72 1.09
N ALA A 115 -8.28 10.65 2.02
CA ALA A 115 -9.33 11.38 2.72
C ALA A 115 -9.30 12.86 2.32
N ALA A 116 -10.48 13.49 2.38
CA ALA A 116 -10.61 14.93 2.29
C ALA A 116 -9.74 15.61 3.33
N LYS A 117 -9.03 16.67 2.90
CA LYS A 117 -8.21 17.48 3.78
C LYS A 117 -9.02 18.70 4.21
N PRO A 118 -8.84 19.23 5.43
CA PRO A 118 -9.48 20.49 5.81
C PRO A 118 -9.22 21.58 4.75
N GLY A 119 -10.30 22.20 4.24
CA GLY A 119 -10.24 23.22 3.21
C GLY A 119 -9.98 22.71 1.77
N SER A 120 -10.16 21.41 1.50
CA SER A 120 -10.04 20.86 0.13
C SER A 120 -11.30 20.98 -0.72
N ASP A 121 -12.31 21.73 -0.28
CA ASP A 121 -13.65 21.81 -0.88
C ASP A 121 -13.65 22.32 -2.34
N THR A 122 -12.55 22.94 -2.77
CA THR A 122 -12.32 23.48 -4.12
C THR A 122 -11.42 22.61 -4.99
N LYS A 123 -10.94 21.47 -4.49
CA LYS A 123 -10.03 20.59 -5.24
C LYS A 123 -10.79 19.73 -6.25
N LYS A 124 -10.06 19.32 -7.29
CA LYS A 124 -10.54 18.44 -8.36
C LYS A 124 -11.10 17.10 -7.86
N HIS A 125 -10.58 16.61 -6.74
CA HIS A 125 -10.93 15.30 -6.18
C HIS A 125 -11.92 15.44 -5.01
N ASN A 126 -12.98 14.65 -5.06
CA ASN A 126 -14.01 14.55 -4.04
C ASN A 126 -13.73 13.34 -3.13
N TYR A 127 -12.70 13.41 -2.29
CA TYR A 127 -12.39 12.32 -1.35
C TYR A 127 -13.37 12.27 -0.17
N PRO A 128 -13.58 11.10 0.45
CA PRO A 128 -14.43 10.95 1.63
C PRO A 128 -13.84 11.67 2.86
N PRO A 129 -14.66 12.13 3.82
CA PRO A 129 -14.17 12.53 5.13
C PRO A 129 -13.40 11.40 5.82
N ARG A 130 -12.35 11.72 6.57
CA ARG A 130 -11.51 10.71 7.23
C ARG A 130 -12.28 9.73 8.15
N PRO A 131 -13.32 10.15 8.90
CA PRO A 131 -14.12 9.23 9.70
C PRO A 131 -14.99 8.25 8.87
N HIS A 132 -15.21 8.52 7.58
CA HIS A 132 -16.07 7.72 6.69
C HIS A 132 -15.38 6.43 6.23
N ILE A 133 -14.16 6.54 5.66
CA ILE A 133 -13.01 5.84 6.22
C ILE A 133 -13.26 4.40 6.74
N PRO A 134 -13.04 4.18 8.05
CA PRO A 134 -13.22 2.89 8.69
C PRO A 134 -14.59 2.25 8.43
N THR A 135 -15.69 3.02 8.49
CA THR A 135 -17.03 2.46 8.29
C THR A 135 -17.22 1.88 6.89
N THR A 136 -16.59 2.48 5.86
CA THR A 136 -16.60 1.91 4.50
C THR A 136 -15.78 0.62 4.41
N LEU A 137 -14.61 0.57 5.06
CA LEU A 137 -13.76 -0.61 5.06
C LEU A 137 -14.40 -1.79 5.79
N ASP A 138 -15.08 -1.52 6.91
CA ASP A 138 -15.82 -2.52 7.69
C ASP A 138 -17.05 -3.04 6.94
N ALA A 139 -17.64 -2.22 6.06
CA ALA A 139 -18.78 -2.59 5.23
C ALA A 139 -18.39 -3.35 3.95
N MET A 140 -17.10 -3.57 3.69
CA MET A 140 -16.68 -4.46 2.62
C MET A 140 -17.16 -5.89 2.89
N PRO A 141 -17.53 -6.65 1.85
CA PRO A 141 -18.03 -8.02 2.02
C PRO A 141 -17.03 -8.93 2.74
N LEU A 142 -15.73 -8.62 2.63
CA LEU A 142 -14.68 -9.14 3.49
C LEU A 142 -13.88 -7.95 4.05
N PRO A 143 -13.70 -7.83 5.38
CA PRO A 143 -12.95 -6.72 5.98
C PRO A 143 -11.45 -6.81 5.67
N PRO A 144 -10.68 -5.71 5.69
CA PRO A 144 -9.24 -5.76 5.45
C PRO A 144 -8.49 -6.52 6.56
N SER A 145 -7.42 -7.23 6.22
CA SER A 145 -6.50 -7.90 7.16
C SER A 145 -5.63 -6.91 7.94
N LEU A 146 -5.28 -5.79 7.31
CA LEU A 146 -4.39 -4.77 7.82
C LEU A 146 -4.81 -3.41 7.28
N VAL A 147 -4.86 -2.39 8.14
CA VAL A 147 -5.09 -0.99 7.78
C VAL A 147 -3.96 -0.15 8.33
N VAL A 148 -3.32 0.61 7.45
CA VAL A 148 -2.15 1.45 7.76
C VAL A 148 -2.46 2.90 7.45
N GLY A 149 -2.28 3.80 8.41
CA GLY A 149 -2.28 5.24 8.18
C GLY A 149 -1.07 5.65 7.35
N SER A 150 -1.27 6.34 6.24
CA SER A 150 -0.22 6.66 5.26
C SER A 150 0.81 7.72 5.72
N GLY A 151 0.75 8.16 6.99
CA GLY A 151 1.39 9.39 7.47
C GLY A 151 0.78 10.66 6.84
N SER A 152 -0.38 10.53 6.19
CA SER A 152 -1.22 11.62 5.73
C SER A 152 -2.64 11.46 6.28
N GLU A 153 -3.65 12.04 5.65
CA GLU A 153 -5.05 11.76 6.01
C GLU A 153 -5.50 10.40 5.46
N GLY A 154 -4.93 9.91 4.35
CA GLY A 154 -5.32 8.65 3.73
C GLY A 154 -4.83 7.40 4.47
N VAL A 155 -5.38 6.24 4.09
CA VAL A 155 -5.02 4.92 4.62
C VAL A 155 -4.70 3.94 3.50
N HIS A 156 -3.81 2.99 3.78
CA HIS A 156 -3.59 1.80 2.97
C HIS A 156 -4.37 0.64 3.59
N ALA A 157 -5.26 0.00 2.82
CA ALA A 157 -5.97 -1.20 3.25
C ALA A 157 -5.43 -2.43 2.50
N TYR A 158 -5.28 -3.55 3.20
CA TYR A 158 -4.74 -4.80 2.65
C TYR A 158 -5.68 -5.97 2.96
N TRP A 159 -5.98 -6.78 1.95
CA TRP A 159 -6.62 -8.09 2.10
C TRP A 159 -5.57 -9.15 1.78
N ILE A 160 -4.96 -9.69 2.83
CA ILE A 160 -3.78 -10.54 2.74
C ILE A 160 -4.21 -11.95 2.37
N LEU A 161 -3.51 -12.54 1.41
CA LEU A 161 -3.79 -13.91 1.01
C LEU A 161 -3.26 -14.92 2.04
N ARG A 162 -3.95 -16.04 2.15
CA ARG A 162 -3.54 -17.19 2.97
C ARG A 162 -2.25 -17.78 2.43
N GLU A 163 -2.20 -17.92 1.11
CA GLU A 163 -1.04 -18.31 0.34
C GLU A 163 -0.88 -17.28 -0.80
N PRO A 164 0.33 -16.80 -1.10
CA PRO A 164 0.57 -15.90 -2.21
C PRO A 164 0.17 -16.58 -3.51
N GLU A 165 -0.55 -15.86 -4.35
CA GLU A 165 -1.03 -16.38 -5.62
C GLU A 165 0.06 -16.26 -6.68
N PRO A 166 0.60 -17.37 -7.24
CA PRO A 166 1.66 -17.31 -8.23
C PRO A 166 1.24 -16.56 -9.49
N ILE A 167 2.21 -15.89 -10.13
CA ILE A 167 2.03 -15.21 -11.42
C ILE A 167 2.88 -15.95 -12.46
N ASP A 168 2.33 -17.02 -13.01
CA ASP A 168 2.98 -17.92 -13.96
C ASP A 168 2.78 -17.51 -15.44
N GLY A 169 2.69 -16.20 -15.67
CA GLY A 169 2.65 -15.60 -17.00
C GLY A 169 1.47 -14.67 -17.24
N ARG A 170 1.33 -14.25 -18.50
CA ARG A 170 0.44 -13.14 -18.89
C ARG A 170 -1.04 -13.40 -18.64
N LYS A 171 -1.49 -14.66 -18.68
CA LYS A 171 -2.90 -15.00 -18.43
C LYS A 171 -3.24 -14.75 -16.95
N LYS A 172 -2.52 -15.39 -16.04
CA LYS A 172 -2.68 -15.24 -14.60
C LYS A 172 -2.48 -13.79 -14.16
N LEU A 173 -1.46 -13.10 -14.67
CA LEU A 173 -1.26 -11.66 -14.41
C LEU A 173 -2.51 -10.84 -14.76
N ARG A 174 -3.16 -11.09 -15.91
CA ARG A 174 -4.39 -10.37 -16.29
C ARG A 174 -5.58 -10.71 -15.38
N GLU A 175 -5.70 -11.96 -14.96
CA GLU A 175 -6.76 -12.40 -14.04
C GLU A 175 -6.64 -11.68 -12.69
N LEU A 176 -5.45 -11.65 -12.10
CA LEU A 176 -5.21 -10.98 -10.82
C LEU A 176 -5.34 -9.45 -10.91
N LYS A 177 -4.91 -8.86 -12.03
CA LYS A 177 -5.15 -7.43 -12.29
C LYS A 177 -6.63 -7.11 -12.37
N ARG A 178 -7.42 -7.98 -13.01
CA ARG A 178 -8.87 -7.81 -13.07
C ARG A 178 -9.49 -7.95 -11.67
N LEU A 179 -9.10 -8.96 -10.92
CA LEU A 179 -9.53 -9.14 -9.53
C LEU A 179 -9.25 -7.89 -8.67
N SER A 180 -8.02 -7.36 -8.73
CA SER A 180 -7.63 -6.13 -8.03
C SER A 180 -8.48 -4.93 -8.43
N LYS A 181 -8.72 -4.75 -9.73
CA LYS A 181 -9.57 -3.67 -10.26
C LYS A 181 -11.02 -3.80 -9.79
N ASP A 182 -11.59 -4.99 -9.91
CA ASP A 182 -12.99 -5.25 -9.55
C ASP A 182 -13.19 -5.12 -8.04
N TRP A 183 -12.21 -5.54 -7.23
CA TRP A 183 -12.21 -5.33 -5.78
C TRP A 183 -12.17 -3.84 -5.39
N GLN A 184 -11.32 -3.03 -6.04
CA GLN A 184 -11.33 -1.58 -5.82
C GLN A 184 -12.62 -0.91 -6.32
N ALA A 185 -13.29 -1.47 -7.34
CA ALA A 185 -14.59 -0.99 -7.77
C ALA A 185 -15.68 -1.25 -6.71
N LEU A 186 -15.65 -2.40 -6.02
CA LEU A 186 -16.52 -2.67 -4.87
C LEU A 186 -16.27 -1.64 -3.76
N LEU A 187 -15.01 -1.40 -3.40
CA LEU A 187 -14.65 -0.39 -2.40
C LEU A 187 -15.14 1.00 -2.80
N ARG A 188 -14.97 1.39 -4.06
CA ARG A 188 -15.48 2.68 -4.56
C ARG A 188 -17.00 2.78 -4.48
N ALA A 189 -17.72 1.70 -4.77
CA ALA A 189 -19.17 1.68 -4.61
C ALA A 189 -19.57 1.84 -3.14
N ASN A 190 -18.85 1.20 -2.22
CA ASN A 190 -19.09 1.29 -0.77
C ASN A 190 -18.69 2.64 -0.16
N LEU A 191 -17.77 3.38 -0.78
CA LEU A 191 -17.51 4.77 -0.39
C LEU A 191 -18.78 5.62 -0.56
N GLY A 192 -19.57 5.36 -1.59
CA GLY A 192 -20.86 6.03 -1.80
C GLY A 192 -20.72 7.46 -2.32
N VAL A 193 -21.61 8.35 -1.87
CA VAL A 193 -21.75 9.73 -2.34
C VAL A 193 -21.70 10.73 -1.19
N ASP A 194 -21.31 11.97 -1.49
CA ASP A 194 -21.39 13.09 -0.56
C ASP A 194 -22.84 13.58 -0.35
N THR A 195 -23.02 14.59 0.50
CA THR A 195 -24.33 15.19 0.80
C THR A 195 -25.02 15.84 -0.40
N HIS A 196 -24.31 16.01 -1.52
CA HIS A 196 -24.83 16.58 -2.77
C HIS A 196 -25.03 15.49 -3.85
N GLY A 197 -24.90 14.20 -3.49
CA GLY A 197 -25.07 13.08 -4.40
C GLY A 197 -23.87 12.85 -5.34
N ARG A 198 -22.71 13.48 -5.09
CA ARG A 198 -21.50 13.25 -5.89
C ARG A 198 -20.72 12.07 -5.33
N ALA A 199 -20.39 11.10 -6.18
CA ALA A 199 -19.58 9.95 -5.79
C ALA A 199 -18.24 10.39 -5.19
N TYR A 200 -17.82 9.70 -4.13
CA TYR A 200 -16.48 9.88 -3.61
C TYR A 200 -15.44 9.27 -4.56
N ASP A 201 -14.29 9.91 -4.62
CA ASP A 201 -13.15 9.45 -5.41
C ASP A 201 -12.33 8.42 -4.64
N LEU A 202 -11.75 7.49 -5.40
CA LEU A 202 -10.75 6.53 -4.96
C LEU A 202 -9.64 6.51 -6.01
N ASP A 203 -8.40 6.66 -5.58
CA ASP A 203 -7.24 6.68 -6.47
C ASP A 203 -7.00 5.30 -7.11
N TYR A 204 -6.73 5.29 -8.41
CA TYR A 204 -6.44 4.05 -9.14
C TYR A 204 -5.10 3.46 -8.70
N THR A 205 -5.17 2.46 -7.82
CA THR A 205 -4.01 1.77 -7.24
C THR A 205 -4.06 0.26 -7.45
N HIS A 206 -4.86 -0.19 -8.42
CA HIS A 206 -5.10 -1.61 -8.70
C HIS A 206 -3.99 -2.31 -9.50
N ASP A 207 -2.94 -1.60 -9.94
CA ASP A 207 -1.79 -2.24 -10.58
C ASP A 207 -1.04 -3.14 -9.58
N LEU A 208 -0.60 -4.31 -10.03
CA LEU A 208 0.04 -5.27 -9.12
C LEU A 208 1.47 -4.88 -8.75
N ALA A 209 2.09 -3.97 -9.51
CA ALA A 209 3.37 -3.39 -9.12
C ALA A 209 3.19 -2.19 -8.19
N ARG A 210 2.01 -2.00 -7.57
CA ARG A 210 1.77 -0.89 -6.66
C ARG A 210 2.67 -0.99 -5.43
N VAL A 211 3.22 0.16 -5.07
CA VAL A 211 4.10 0.36 -3.93
C VAL A 211 3.45 1.32 -2.94
N LEU A 212 3.60 1.02 -1.65
CA LEU A 212 3.00 1.80 -0.55
C LEU A 212 4.04 2.03 0.53
N ARG A 213 3.82 3.02 1.40
CA ARG A 213 4.75 3.29 2.50
C ARG A 213 4.63 2.17 3.55
N PRO A 214 5.75 1.57 3.98
CA PRO A 214 5.74 0.59 5.07
C PRO A 214 5.46 1.29 6.42
N ALA A 215 4.68 0.64 7.28
CA ALA A 215 4.39 1.18 8.61
C ALA A 215 5.66 1.23 9.48
N GLY A 216 5.71 2.17 10.42
CA GLY A 216 6.87 2.54 11.24
C GLY A 216 7.87 3.46 10.54
N THR A 217 7.69 3.79 9.26
CA THR A 217 8.48 4.83 8.57
C THR A 217 7.82 6.20 8.64
N ILE A 218 8.50 7.24 8.15
CA ILE A 218 8.01 8.62 8.18
C ILE A 218 7.53 9.02 6.77
N ASN A 219 6.33 9.59 6.69
CA ASN A 219 5.93 10.35 5.51
C ASN A 219 6.56 11.75 5.58
N HIS A 220 7.74 11.90 4.97
CA HIS A 220 8.53 13.14 4.99
C HIS A 220 7.82 14.35 4.38
N LYS A 221 6.75 14.15 3.59
CA LYS A 221 5.92 15.26 3.10
C LYS A 221 5.10 15.93 4.21
N HIS A 222 4.85 15.21 5.30
CA HIS A 222 4.01 15.66 6.40
C HIS A 222 4.69 15.56 7.77
N GLY A 223 5.87 14.95 7.87
CA GLY A 223 6.56 14.73 9.14
C GLY A 223 5.80 13.83 10.11
N ARG A 224 4.94 12.94 9.61
CA ARG A 224 4.12 12.03 10.42
C ARG A 224 4.54 10.58 10.21
N CYS A 225 4.42 9.78 11.27
CA CYS A 225 4.62 8.34 11.21
C CYS A 225 3.55 7.68 10.32
N VAL A 226 3.96 6.65 9.60
CA VAL A 226 3.08 5.72 8.89
C VAL A 226 2.71 4.64 9.89
N GLU A 227 1.46 4.55 10.31
CA GLU A 227 1.09 3.78 11.51
C GLU A 227 0.16 2.62 11.20
N ILE A 228 0.32 1.48 11.87
CA ILE A 228 -0.71 0.43 11.85
C ILE A 228 -1.90 0.94 12.67
N ILE A 229 -3.05 1.11 12.01
CA ILE A 229 -4.31 1.55 12.65
C ILE A 229 -5.07 0.33 13.17
N GLU A 230 -5.13 -0.72 12.37
CA GLU A 230 -5.80 -1.98 12.69
C GLU A 230 -5.03 -3.13 12.04
N ASP A 231 -4.88 -4.23 12.76
CA ASP A 231 -4.41 -5.49 12.20
C ASP A 231 -5.18 -6.68 12.80
N THR A 232 -5.54 -7.62 11.93
CA THR A 232 -6.05 -8.93 12.33
C THR A 232 -5.22 -10.00 11.61
N PRO A 233 -4.02 -10.37 12.09
CA PRO A 233 -3.07 -11.20 11.32
C PRO A 233 -3.58 -12.59 10.90
N ALA A 234 -4.56 -13.13 11.64
CA ALA A 234 -5.23 -14.39 11.32
C ALA A 234 -6.26 -14.28 10.18
N ARG A 235 -6.70 -13.06 9.85
CA ARG A 235 -7.66 -12.77 8.77
C ARG A 235 -6.92 -12.83 7.43
N ARG A 236 -6.96 -14.00 6.80
CA ARG A 236 -6.34 -14.25 5.49
C ARG A 236 -7.31 -14.93 4.54
N TYR A 237 -7.21 -14.57 3.26
CA TYR A 237 -8.18 -14.94 2.24
C TYR A 237 -7.58 -15.82 1.15
N SER A 238 -8.39 -16.70 0.57
CA SER A 238 -8.11 -17.31 -0.72
C SER A 238 -8.57 -16.40 -1.86
N ILE A 239 -8.06 -16.64 -3.07
CA ILE A 239 -8.53 -15.96 -4.29
C ILE A 239 -10.01 -16.28 -4.53
N GLU A 240 -10.42 -17.52 -4.29
CA GLU A 240 -11.79 -17.99 -4.46
C GLU A 240 -12.76 -17.24 -3.55
N GLU A 241 -12.41 -17.03 -2.28
CA GLU A 241 -13.21 -16.25 -1.34
C GLU A 241 -13.42 -14.81 -1.82
N LEU A 242 -12.38 -14.17 -2.36
CA LEU A 242 -12.43 -12.80 -2.89
C LEU A 242 -13.26 -12.73 -4.18
N VAL A 243 -13.06 -13.65 -5.11
CA VAL A 243 -13.82 -13.73 -6.37
C VAL A 243 -15.30 -13.96 -6.12
N ALA A 244 -15.65 -14.82 -5.17
CA ALA A 244 -17.04 -15.11 -4.82
C ALA A 244 -17.83 -13.86 -4.41
N GLN A 245 -17.19 -12.89 -3.73
CA GLN A 245 -17.86 -11.64 -3.36
C GLN A 245 -18.11 -10.71 -4.56
N ILE A 246 -17.19 -10.70 -5.54
CA ILE A 246 -17.36 -9.93 -6.77
C ILE A 246 -18.52 -10.52 -7.59
N ASP A 247 -18.56 -11.84 -7.72
CA ASP A 247 -19.60 -12.53 -8.48
C ASP A 247 -20.98 -12.36 -7.83
N ALA A 248 -21.07 -12.51 -6.51
CA ALA A 248 -22.31 -12.27 -5.76
C ALA A 248 -22.83 -10.85 -5.99
N ARG A 249 -21.95 -9.84 -5.93
CA ARG A 249 -22.33 -8.45 -6.19
C ARG A 249 -22.83 -8.24 -7.62
N ASN A 250 -22.19 -8.85 -8.61
CA ASN A 250 -22.62 -8.73 -10.00
C ASN A 250 -24.02 -9.31 -10.21
N LEU A 251 -24.37 -10.40 -9.51
CA LEU A 251 -25.71 -10.99 -9.56
C LEU A 251 -26.78 -10.10 -8.93
N GLU A 252 -26.47 -9.31 -7.89
CA GLU A 252 -27.42 -8.36 -7.28
C GLU A 252 -27.75 -7.15 -8.19
N LEU A 253 -26.95 -6.92 -9.22
CA LEU A 253 -27.13 -5.80 -10.15
C LEU A 253 -27.96 -6.19 -11.40
N TYR A 254 -28.40 -7.45 -11.51
CA TYR A 254 -29.27 -7.98 -12.56
C TYR A 254 -30.65 -8.34 -12.00
#